data_AF-A0A1E3WAI6-F1
#
_entry.id   AF-A0A1E3WAI6-F1
#
_cell.length_a   1.000
_cell.length_b   1.000
_cell.length_c   1.000
_cell.angle_alpha   90.00
_cell.angle_beta   90.00
_cell.angle_gamma   90.00
#
_symmetry.space_group_name_H-M   'P 1'
#
loop_
_entity.id
_entity.type
_entity.pdbx_description
1 polymer ?
#
loop_
_entity_poly.entity_id
_entity_poly.type
_entity_poly.pdbx_seq_one_letter_code
_entity_poly.pdbx_strand_id
1 'polypeptide(L)'
;MLKPLMLVSGVIEVVFGLSALVAPLVVVEAVGGSNGDIPTLALIRLLGAATLGLGGGALIGRTHLDTVGGMAAAYGLGLYNVLAAPALIFGAASAGGPGLWAGAILHSVIAVLFVLAFLRRR
;
A
#
# COMPACT_ATOMS: atom_id res chain seq x y z
N MET A 1 -12.85 -0.35 -14.27
CA MET A 1 -12.53 -0.78 -12.88
C MET A 1 -11.19 -0.26 -12.39
N LEU A 2 -10.13 -0.27 -13.20
CA LEU A 2 -8.79 0.17 -12.75
C LEU A 2 -8.73 1.63 -12.28
N LYS A 3 -9.35 2.57 -13.00
CA LYS A 3 -9.35 3.99 -12.63
C LYS A 3 -9.84 4.28 -11.19
N PRO A 4 -11.04 3.80 -10.76
CA PRO A 4 -11.47 4.00 -9.37
C PRO A 4 -10.61 3.23 -8.36
N LEU A 5 -10.09 2.04 -8.71
CA LEU A 5 -9.17 1.30 -7.82
C LEU A 5 -7.86 2.05 -7.58
N MET A 6 -7.26 2.60 -8.64
CA MET A 6 -6.06 3.42 -8.54
C MET A 6 -6.30 4.73 -7.80
N LEU A 7 -7.51 5.31 -7.90
CA LEU A 7 -7.87 6.47 -7.09
C LEU A 7 -7.92 6.11 -5.60
N VAL A 8 -8.70 5.10 -5.23
CA VAL A 8 -8.91 4.72 -3.81
C VAL A 8 -7.60 4.24 -3.20
N SER A 9 -6.96 3.24 -3.80
CA SER A 9 -5.70 2.70 -3.28
C SER A 9 -4.59 3.76 -3.34
N GLY A 10 -4.51 4.54 -4.42
CA GLY A 10 -3.50 5.59 -4.53
C GLY A 10 -3.61 6.67 -3.45
N VAL A 11 -4.83 7.11 -3.11
CA VAL A 11 -5.04 8.06 -2.00
C VAL A 11 -4.59 7.45 -0.68
N ILE A 12 -4.94 6.19 -0.42
CA ILE A 12 -4.55 5.50 0.81
C ILE A 12 -3.03 5.40 0.92
N GLU A 13 -2.33 4.97 -0.14
CA GLU A 13 -0.86 4.85 -0.11
C GLU A 13 -0.17 6.20 0.04
N VAL A 14 -0.72 7.27 -0.54
CA VAL A 14 -0.20 8.63 -0.34
C VAL A 14 -0.34 9.06 1.12
N VAL A 15 -1.53 8.87 1.72
CA VAL A 15 -1.76 9.22 3.11
C VAL A 15 -0.84 8.41 4.02
N PHE A 16 -0.80 7.09 3.83
CA PHE A 16 0.06 6.20 4.60
C PHE A 16 1.55 6.55 4.43
N GLY A 17 2.01 6.75 3.20
CA GLY A 17 3.39 7.08 2.90
C GLY A 17 3.83 8.42 3.51
N LEU A 18 2.96 9.43 3.45
CA LEU A 18 3.20 10.71 4.09
C LEU A 18 3.25 10.59 5.62
N SER A 19 2.33 9.83 6.21
CA SER A 19 2.34 9.54 7.66
C SER A 19 3.62 8.81 8.08
N ALA A 20 4.05 7.80 7.32
CA ALA A 20 5.27 7.04 7.61
C ALA A 20 6.56 7.88 7.46
N LEU A 21 6.58 8.85 6.54
CA LEU A 21 7.70 9.77 6.38
C LEU A 21 7.81 10.79 7.52
N VAL A 22 6.69 11.44 7.83
CA VAL A 22 6.64 12.58 8.77
C VAL A 22 6.57 12.11 10.21
N ALA A 23 5.78 11.06 10.48
CA ALA A 23 5.48 10.57 11.82
C ALA A 23 5.62 9.02 11.90
N PRO A 24 6.80 8.44 11.63
CA PRO A 24 7.00 7.00 11.62
C PRO A 24 6.68 6.32 12.96
N LEU A 25 6.90 7.00 14.09
CA LEU A 25 6.59 6.44 15.41
C LEU A 25 5.08 6.21 15.58
N VAL A 26 4.25 7.14 15.10
CA VAL A 26 2.78 7.00 15.12
C VAL A 26 2.36 5.78 14.28
N VAL A 27 3.04 5.53 13.16
CA VAL A 27 2.77 4.34 12.34
C VAL A 27 3.15 3.06 13.07
N VAL A 28 4.29 3.02 13.77
CA VAL A 28 4.70 1.87 14.62
C VAL A 28 3.65 1.59 15.69
N GLU A 29 3.23 2.64 16.42
CA GLU A 29 2.26 2.52 17.50
C GLU A 29 0.89 2.08 16.98
N ALA A 30 0.45 2.63 15.84
CA ALA A 30 -0.81 2.26 15.21
C ALA A 30 -0.86 0.79 14.80
N VAL A 31 0.27 0.19 14.44
CA VAL A 31 0.35 -1.25 14.11
C VAL A 31 0.59 -2.14 15.33
N GLY A 32 0.62 -1.58 16.54
CA GLY A 32 0.77 -2.32 17.80
C GLY A 32 2.23 -2.55 18.23
N GLY A 33 3.19 -1.87 17.60
CA GLY A 33 4.58 -1.84 18.05
C GLY A 33 4.79 -0.82 19.18
N SER A 34 5.86 -0.97 19.94
CA SER A 34 6.28 -0.01 20.97
C SER A 34 7.73 0.40 20.76
N ASN A 35 8.02 1.71 20.84
CA ASN A 35 9.37 2.27 20.83
C ASN A 35 10.24 1.79 19.66
N GLY A 36 9.97 2.28 18.45
CA GLY A 36 10.81 2.01 17.28
C GLY A 36 12.23 2.54 17.48
N ASP A 37 13.24 1.67 17.36
CA ASP A 37 14.64 2.09 17.35
C ASP A 37 14.98 2.88 16.06
N ILE A 38 16.15 3.53 16.05
CA ILE A 38 16.57 4.37 14.91
C ILE A 38 16.53 3.59 13.58
N PRO A 39 17.06 2.35 13.49
CA PRO A 39 16.95 1.54 12.27
C PRO A 39 15.51 1.27 11.83
N THR A 40 14.62 0.89 12.76
CA THR A 40 13.21 0.63 12.45
C THR A 40 12.52 1.88 11.92
N LEU A 41 12.72 3.03 12.56
CA LEU A 41 12.12 4.29 12.11
C LEU A 41 12.66 4.72 10.75
N ALA A 42 13.95 4.48 10.46
CA ALA A 42 14.53 4.74 9.15
C ALA A 42 13.93 3.84 8.06
N LEU A 43 13.75 2.54 8.36
CA LEU A 43 13.11 1.59 7.45
C LEU A 43 11.66 1.98 7.16
N ILE A 44 10.90 2.41 8.17
CA ILE A 44 9.52 2.86 8.01
C ILE A 44 9.44 4.10 7.13
N ARG A 45 10.35 5.06 7.28
CA ARG A 45 10.41 6.22 6.39
C ARG A 45 10.73 5.83 4.95
N LEU A 46 11.65 4.88 4.74
CA LEU A 46 11.99 4.39 3.41
C LEU A 46 10.80 3.69 2.75
N LEU A 47 10.11 2.82 3.49
CA LEU A 47 8.86 2.20 3.05
C LEU A 47 7.79 3.26 2.77
N GLY A 48 7.67 4.27 3.63
CA GLY A 48 6.78 5.41 3.43
C GLY A 48 7.06 6.21 2.16
N ALA A 49 8.34 6.43 1.83
CA ALA A 49 8.73 7.06 0.56
C ALA A 49 8.32 6.21 -0.64
N ALA A 50 8.52 4.89 -0.56
CA ALA A 50 8.14 3.97 -1.63
C ALA A 50 6.61 3.92 -1.82
N THR A 51 5.83 3.83 -0.74
CA THR A 51 4.37 3.83 -0.81
C THR A 51 3.83 5.17 -1.29
N LEU A 52 4.42 6.29 -0.86
CA LEU A 52 4.08 7.62 -1.37
C LEU A 52 4.30 7.72 -2.88
N GLY A 53 5.44 7.21 -3.38
CA GLY A 53 5.75 7.15 -4.80
C GLY A 53 4.77 6.28 -5.59
N LEU A 54 4.44 5.09 -5.08
CA LEU A 54 3.44 4.19 -5.68
C LEU A 54 2.06 4.85 -5.73
N GLY A 55 1.63 5.47 -4.62
CA GLY A 55 0.35 6.15 -4.53
C GLY A 55 0.27 7.34 -5.48
N GLY A 56 1.29 8.21 -5.49
CA GLY A 56 1.38 9.33 -6.42
C GLY A 56 1.39 8.88 -7.88
N GLY A 57 2.16 7.85 -8.20
CA GLY A 57 2.20 7.23 -9.52
C GLY A 57 0.85 6.65 -9.94
N ALA A 58 0.12 5.99 -9.04
CA ALA A 58 -1.23 5.50 -9.29
C ALA A 58 -2.21 6.66 -9.52
N LEU A 59 -2.12 7.72 -8.72
CA LEU A 59 -2.97 8.89 -8.88
C LEU A 59 -2.73 9.56 -10.24
N ILE A 60 -1.49 9.75 -10.67
CA ILE A 60 -1.20 10.35 -11.99
C ILE A 60 -1.56 9.37 -13.13
N GLY A 61 -1.23 8.08 -12.96
CA GLY A 61 -1.42 7.05 -13.98
C GLY A 61 -2.88 6.69 -14.25
N ARG A 62 -3.80 6.90 -13.29
CA ARG A 62 -5.22 6.52 -13.41
C ARG A 62 -5.94 7.15 -14.61
N THR A 63 -5.47 8.29 -15.12
CA THR A 63 -6.03 9.00 -16.28
C THR A 63 -5.35 8.64 -17.60
N HIS A 64 -4.34 7.78 -17.58
CA HIS A 64 -3.48 7.45 -18.73
C HIS A 64 -3.40 5.93 -18.97
N LEU A 65 -4.49 5.19 -18.73
CA LEU A 65 -4.55 3.71 -18.78
C LEU A 65 -4.46 3.09 -20.18
N ASP A 66 -4.46 3.94 -21.20
CA ASP A 66 -4.16 3.68 -22.60
C ASP A 66 -2.65 3.67 -22.89
N THR A 67 -1.84 4.28 -22.01
CA THR A 67 -0.39 4.33 -22.14
C THR A 67 0.30 3.19 -21.38
N VAL A 68 1.52 2.86 -21.79
CA VAL A 68 2.40 1.92 -21.07
C VAL A 68 2.66 2.40 -19.63
N GLY A 69 2.85 3.71 -19.44
CA GLY A 69 3.11 4.29 -18.13
C GLY A 69 1.94 4.16 -17.16
N GLY A 70 0.72 4.53 -17.57
CA GLY A 70 -0.47 4.37 -16.74
C GLY A 70 -0.77 2.91 -16.43
N MET A 71 -0.49 2.00 -17.37
CA MET A 71 -0.58 0.56 -17.12
C MET A 71 0.47 0.03 -16.15
N ALA A 72 1.72 0.48 -16.27
CA ALA A 72 2.77 0.14 -15.32
C ALA A 72 2.42 0.60 -13.91
N ALA A 73 1.85 1.80 -13.74
CA ALA A 73 1.36 2.27 -12.45
C ALA A 73 0.23 1.39 -11.88
N ALA A 74 -0.72 0.96 -12.72
CA ALA A 74 -1.78 0.04 -12.30
C ALA A 74 -1.22 -1.32 -11.84
N TYR A 75 -0.31 -1.90 -12.62
CA TYR A 75 0.34 -3.17 -12.27
C TYR A 75 1.21 -3.06 -11.03
N GLY A 76 1.98 -1.98 -10.89
CA GLY A 76 2.82 -1.74 -9.72
C GLY A 76 1.99 -1.64 -8.44
N LEU A 77 0.92 -0.84 -8.46
CA LEU A 77 0.03 -0.71 -7.31
C LEU A 77 -0.71 -2.02 -6.99
N GLY A 78 -1.18 -2.73 -8.02
CA GLY A 78 -1.83 -4.04 -7.85
C GLY A 78 -0.88 -5.08 -7.27
N LEU A 79 0.33 -5.18 -7.79
CA LEU A 79 1.37 -6.10 -7.31
C LEU A 79 1.76 -5.78 -5.86
N TYR A 80 1.94 -4.50 -5.53
CA TYR A 80 2.21 -4.08 -4.17
C TYR A 80 1.12 -4.59 -3.21
N ASN A 81 -0.16 -4.41 -3.53
CA ASN A 81 -1.25 -4.91 -2.68
C ASN A 81 -1.23 -6.44 -2.55
N VAL A 82 -0.95 -7.17 -3.65
CA VAL A 82 -0.84 -8.64 -3.65
C VAL A 82 0.30 -9.12 -2.75
N LEU A 83 1.42 -8.40 -2.68
CA LEU A 83 2.57 -8.76 -1.83
C LEU A 83 2.40 -8.26 -0.39
N ALA A 84 1.83 -7.07 -0.19
CA ALA A 84 1.59 -6.48 1.11
C ALA A 84 0.59 -7.30 1.93
N ALA A 85 -0.48 -7.81 1.29
CA ALA A 85 -1.48 -8.63 1.96
C ALA A 85 -0.90 -9.83 2.75
N PRO A 86 -0.18 -10.79 2.13
CA PRO A 86 0.39 -11.92 2.87
C PRO A 86 1.47 -11.49 3.87
N ALA A 87 2.27 -10.47 3.57
CA ALA A 87 3.27 -9.95 4.51
C ALA A 87 2.60 -9.39 5.79
N LEU A 88 1.50 -8.66 5.64
CA LEU A 88 0.73 -8.11 6.76
C LEU A 88 -0.05 -9.18 7.51
N ILE A 89 -0.61 -10.19 6.83
CA ILE A 89 -1.24 -11.35 7.49
C ILE A 89 -0.21 -12.08 8.35
N PHE A 90 0.97 -12.36 7.79
CA PHE A 90 2.04 -13.00 8.53
C PHE A 90 2.46 -12.16 9.75
N GLY A 91 2.69 -10.87 9.56
CA GLY A 91 3.02 -9.95 10.64
C GLY A 91 1.92 -9.86 11.72
N ALA A 92 0.65 -9.78 11.32
CA ALA A 92 -0.48 -9.74 12.23
C ALA A 92 -0.61 -11.03 13.03
N ALA A 93 -0.41 -12.19 12.39
CA ALA A 93 -0.44 -13.50 13.04
C ALA A 93 0.74 -13.69 14.00
N SER A 94 1.92 -13.16 13.68
CA SER A 94 3.12 -13.32 14.51
C SER A 94 3.19 -12.32 15.67
N ALA A 95 2.74 -11.08 15.46
CA ALA A 95 2.92 -9.98 16.41
C ALA A 95 1.63 -9.54 17.11
N GLY A 96 0.44 -9.98 16.65
CA GLY A 96 -0.83 -9.71 17.32
C GLY A 96 -1.34 -8.26 17.24
N GLY A 97 -0.75 -7.42 16.39
CA GLY A 97 -1.10 -6.00 16.28
C GLY A 97 -2.45 -5.76 15.56
N PRO A 98 -3.44 -5.08 16.17
CA PRO A 98 -4.74 -4.83 15.54
C PRO A 98 -4.65 -3.96 14.27
N GLY A 99 -3.70 -3.02 14.22
CA GLY A 99 -3.45 -2.23 13.00
C GLY A 99 -2.90 -3.06 11.84
N LEU A 100 -2.14 -4.13 12.11
CA LEU A 100 -1.67 -5.05 11.07
C LEU A 100 -2.84 -5.83 10.45
N TRP A 101 -3.83 -6.24 11.24
CA TRP A 101 -5.04 -6.89 10.72
C TRP A 101 -5.87 -5.95 9.84
N ALA A 102 -6.04 -4.69 10.24
CA ALA A 102 -6.74 -3.70 9.43
C ALA A 102 -6.05 -3.49 8.07
N GLY A 103 -4.71 -3.33 8.08
CA GLY A 103 -3.91 -3.26 6.86
C GLY A 103 -4.02 -4.54 6.01
N ALA A 104 -3.88 -5.72 6.62
CA ALA A 104 -3.97 -7.01 5.95
C ALA A 104 -5.29 -7.18 5.20
N ILE A 105 -6.42 -6.88 5.86
CA ILE A 105 -7.76 -6.95 5.25
C ILE A 105 -7.85 -5.98 4.08
N LEU A 106 -7.45 -4.74 4.28
CA LEU A 106 -7.50 -3.70 3.26
C LEU A 106 -6.71 -4.10 2.00
N HIS A 107 -5.44 -4.48 2.16
CA HIS A 107 -4.60 -4.89 1.04
C HIS A 107 -5.10 -6.18 0.38
N SER A 108 -5.67 -7.12 1.14
CA SER A 108 -6.25 -8.34 0.59
C SER A 108 -7.45 -8.04 -0.31
N VAL A 109 -8.35 -7.17 0.14
CA VAL A 109 -9.52 -6.75 -0.65
C VAL A 109 -9.08 -6.01 -1.91
N ILE A 110 -8.18 -5.03 -1.78
CA ILE A 110 -7.68 -4.26 -2.92
C ILE A 110 -6.94 -5.17 -3.92
N ALA A 111 -6.12 -6.10 -3.43
CA ALA A 111 -5.42 -7.09 -4.25
C ALA A 111 -6.40 -7.93 -5.08
N VAL A 112 -7.42 -8.52 -4.45
CA VAL A 112 -8.45 -9.30 -5.14
C VAL A 112 -9.16 -8.45 -6.20
N LEU A 113 -9.53 -7.20 -5.87
CA LEU A 113 -10.18 -6.30 -6.82
C LEU A 113 -9.28 -5.95 -8.02
N PHE A 114 -7.97 -5.74 -7.80
CA PHE A 114 -7.01 -5.54 -8.89
C PHE A 114 -6.88 -6.78 -9.77
N VAL A 115 -6.73 -7.97 -9.17
CA VAL A 115 -6.65 -9.25 -9.91
C VAL A 115 -7.91 -9.44 -10.76
N LEU A 116 -9.10 -9.26 -10.19
CA LEU A 116 -10.36 -9.35 -10.93
C LEU A 116 -10.45 -8.31 -12.05
N ALA A 117 -9.99 -7.07 -11.81
CA ALA A 117 -9.97 -6.03 -12.83
C ALA A 117 -9.01 -6.36 -13.99
N PHE A 118 -7.88 -7.01 -13.71
CA PHE A 118 -6.95 -7.46 -14.74
C PHE A 118 -7.49 -8.66 -15.52
N LEU A 119 -8.10 -9.63 -14.84
CA LEU A 119 -8.70 -10.80 -15.48
C LEU A 119 -9.83 -10.40 -16.43
N ARG A 120 -10.69 -9.45 -16.04
CA ARG A 120 -11.80 -8.95 -16.88
C ARG A 120 -11.36 -8.08 -18.07
N ARG A 121 -10.08 -7.67 -18.11
CA ARG A 121 -9.54 -6.86 -19.21
C ARG A 121 -8.89 -7.71 -20.30
N ARG A 122 -8.56 -8.98 -19.99
CA ARG A 122 -8.12 -9.96 -20.98
C ARG A 122 -9.31 -10.45 -21.80
#